data_AF-A0AAD9IQM7-F1
#
_entry.id   AF-A0AAD9IQM7-F1
#
_cell.length_a   1.000
_cell.length_b   1.000
_cell.length_c   1.000
_cell.angle_alpha   90.00
_cell.angle_beta   90.00
_cell.angle_gamma   90.00
#
_symmetry.space_group_name_H-M   'P 1'
#
loop_
_entity.id
_entity.type
_entity.pdbx_description
1 polymer ?
#
loop_
_entity_poly.entity_id
_entity_poly.type
_entity_poly.pdbx_seq_one_letter_code
_entity_poly.pdbx_strand_id
1 'polypeptide(L)'
;MERERVMLSWFVDAETAECSIKSATPISSDKVMGRTGTSAATGDNVSLLCLRKYLSADAWAMVQSVVNEVNSEPVWYCVTCTGCINDDENISVACARCLQWTQFKCDGMKSAPKGRCWFCANCKSGKRQYY
;
A
#
# COMPACT_ATOMS: atom_id res chain seq x y z
N MET A 1 13.42 3.83 -3.80
CA MET A 1 12.89 3.61 -5.16
C MET A 1 11.80 2.55 -5.21
N GLU A 2 12.07 1.26 -5.00
CA GLU A 2 11.01 0.23 -5.17
C GLU A 2 9.85 0.36 -4.16
N ARG A 3 10.13 0.82 -2.94
CA ARG A 3 9.12 1.11 -1.91
C ARG A 3 8.24 2.32 -2.26
N GLU A 4 8.84 3.42 -2.72
CA GLU A 4 8.11 4.63 -3.15
C GLU A 4 7.19 4.32 -4.34
N ARG A 5 7.64 3.45 -5.26
CA ARG A 5 6.84 2.98 -6.39
C ARG A 5 5.58 2.23 -5.95
N VAL A 6 5.70 1.34 -4.97
CA VAL A 6 4.55 0.62 -4.40
C VAL A 6 3.58 1.60 -3.74
N MET A 7 4.10 2.57 -2.97
CA MET A 7 3.24 3.56 -2.31
C MET A 7 2.53 4.47 -3.32
N LEU A 8 3.21 4.88 -4.40
CA LEU A 8 2.57 5.64 -5.49
C LEU A 8 1.48 4.82 -6.18
N SER A 9 1.69 3.52 -6.39
CA SER A 9 0.69 2.64 -7.04
C SER A 9 -0.62 2.48 -6.25
N TRP A 10 -0.72 2.99 -5.02
CA TRP A 10 -1.98 3.07 -4.30
C TRP A 10 -2.85 4.24 -4.79
N PHE A 11 -2.22 5.30 -5.29
CA PHE A 11 -2.90 6.54 -5.64
C PHE A 11 -2.95 6.79 -7.14
N VAL A 12 -2.11 6.12 -7.93
CA VAL A 12 -2.03 6.30 -9.39
C VAL A 12 -1.85 4.94 -10.06
N ASP A 13 -2.11 4.87 -11.36
CA ASP A 13 -1.85 3.66 -12.14
C ASP A 13 -0.35 3.28 -12.13
N ALA A 14 -0.06 1.99 -12.35
CA ALA A 14 1.29 1.46 -12.25
C ALA A 14 2.28 2.09 -13.25
N GLU A 15 1.80 2.49 -14.43
CA GLU A 15 2.61 3.13 -15.47
C GLU A 15 3.00 4.54 -15.03
N THR A 16 2.05 5.33 -14.52
CA THR A 16 2.29 6.67 -13.97
C THR A 16 3.24 6.63 -12.77
N ALA A 17 3.08 5.65 -11.87
CA ALA A 17 4.01 5.45 -10.74
C ALA A 17 5.44 5.15 -11.21
N GLU A 18 5.60 4.33 -12.26
CA GLU A 18 6.92 3.98 -12.79
C GLU A 18 7.56 5.12 -13.58
N CYS A 19 6.78 5.84 -14.38
CA CYS A 19 7.23 6.99 -15.16
C CYS A 19 7.73 8.10 -14.23
N SER A 20 6.96 8.50 -13.22
CA SER A 20 7.35 9.58 -12.30
C SER A 20 8.69 9.36 -11.58
N ILE A 21 9.02 8.10 -11.26
CA ILE A 21 10.29 7.73 -10.64
C ILE A 21 11.46 7.84 -11.64
N LYS A 22 11.21 7.58 -12.93
CA LYS A 22 12.23 7.59 -13.99
C LYS A 22 12.44 8.97 -14.61
N SER A 23 11.36 9.72 -14.86
CA SER A 23 11.39 10.96 -15.64
C SER A 23 11.57 12.22 -14.80
N ALA A 24 11.54 12.11 -13.47
CA ALA A 24 11.55 13.25 -12.53
C ALA A 24 10.44 14.29 -12.77
N THR A 25 9.43 13.97 -13.58
CA THR A 25 8.27 14.82 -13.83
C THR A 25 7.23 14.61 -12.72
N PRO A 26 6.78 15.67 -12.04
CA PRO A 26 5.73 15.55 -11.03
C PRO A 26 4.43 15.04 -11.63
N ILE A 27 3.78 14.12 -10.93
CA ILE A 27 2.45 13.61 -11.28
C ILE A 27 1.42 14.70 -11.03
N SER A 28 0.56 14.92 -12.02
CA SER A 28 -0.56 15.87 -11.96
C SER A 28 -1.78 15.27 -11.25
N SER A 29 -2.65 16.16 -10.77
CA SER A 29 -3.85 15.82 -10.01
C SER A 29 -4.80 14.89 -10.79
N ASP A 30 -4.96 15.08 -12.10
CA ASP A 30 -5.82 14.26 -12.97
C ASP A 30 -5.47 12.76 -12.99
N LYS A 31 -4.27 12.39 -12.55
CA LYS A 31 -3.81 10.99 -12.47
C LYS A 31 -4.07 10.33 -11.12
N VAL A 32 -4.47 11.09 -10.10
CA VAL A 32 -4.74 10.56 -8.76
C VAL A 32 -6.10 9.88 -8.74
N MET A 33 -6.09 8.57 -8.53
CA MET A 33 -7.27 7.74 -8.37
C MET A 33 -7.83 7.90 -6.95
N GLY A 34 -8.98 8.54 -6.82
CA GLY A 34 -9.58 8.89 -5.53
C GLY A 34 -10.14 7.73 -4.69
N ARG A 35 -9.97 6.46 -5.10
CA ARG A 35 -10.70 5.34 -4.47
C ARG A 35 -9.87 4.10 -4.12
N THR A 36 -8.56 4.14 -4.32
CA THR A 36 -7.67 2.98 -4.12
C THR A 36 -6.61 3.21 -3.06
N GLY A 37 -6.85 4.15 -2.14
CA GLY A 37 -6.07 4.25 -0.91
C GLY A 37 -6.19 2.94 -0.14
N THR A 38 -5.33 1.97 -0.46
CA THR A 38 -5.31 0.70 0.23
C THR A 38 -5.05 1.02 1.69
N SER A 39 -5.70 0.32 2.60
CA SER A 39 -5.47 0.50 4.04
C SER A 39 -3.98 0.42 4.39
N ALA A 40 -3.15 -0.26 3.60
CA ALA A 40 -1.69 -0.18 3.68
C ALA A 40 -1.10 1.25 3.75
N ALA A 41 -1.77 2.27 3.20
CA ALA A 41 -1.36 3.66 3.21
C ALA A 41 -1.46 4.35 4.58
N THR A 42 -2.27 3.80 5.50
CA THR A 42 -2.51 4.34 6.84
C THR A 42 -1.72 3.61 7.93
N GLY A 43 -0.88 2.63 7.57
CA GLY A 43 -0.08 1.90 8.55
C GLY A 43 1.01 2.78 9.16
N ASP A 44 1.22 2.69 10.48
CA ASP A 44 2.26 3.45 11.22
C ASP A 44 3.69 3.29 10.65
N ASN A 45 3.92 2.19 9.92
CA ASN A 45 5.18 1.89 9.26
C ASN A 45 5.34 2.61 7.90
N VAL A 46 4.39 3.44 7.47
CA VAL A 46 4.35 4.10 6.16
C VAL A 46 4.48 5.61 6.32
N SER A 47 5.51 6.19 5.71
CA SER A 47 5.67 7.65 5.63
C SER A 47 5.41 8.12 4.21
N LEU A 48 4.24 8.71 3.97
CA LEU A 48 3.86 9.24 2.65
C LEU A 48 4.58 10.54 2.29
N LEU A 49 5.23 11.21 3.25
CA LEU A 49 6.00 12.43 3.02
C LEU A 49 7.10 12.23 1.96
N CYS A 50 7.64 11.02 1.83
CA CYS A 50 8.63 10.68 0.80
C CYS A 50 8.07 10.79 -0.63
N LEU A 51 6.74 10.73 -0.81
CA LEU A 51 6.08 10.82 -2.11
C LEU A 51 5.92 12.26 -2.62
N ARG A 52 6.02 13.26 -1.73
CA ARG A 52 5.78 14.67 -2.06
C ARG A 52 6.58 15.16 -3.26
N LYS A 53 7.81 14.65 -3.45
CA LYS A 53 8.71 15.00 -4.54
C LYS A 53 8.27 14.48 -5.92
N TYR A 54 7.40 13.46 -5.96
CA TYR A 54 6.87 12.87 -7.18
C TYR A 54 5.51 13.45 -7.58
N LEU A 55 4.91 14.31 -6.74
CA LEU A 55 3.55 14.80 -6.90
C LEU A 55 3.55 16.32 -7.04
N SER A 56 2.67 16.85 -7.90
CA SER A 56 2.33 18.26 -7.90
C SER A 56 1.71 18.67 -6.55
N ALA A 57 1.64 19.97 -6.27
CA ALA A 57 1.00 20.45 -5.04
C ALA A 57 -0.45 19.97 -4.93
N ASP A 58 -1.19 20.04 -6.03
CA ASP A 58 -2.60 19.63 -6.10
C ASP A 58 -2.76 18.11 -5.98
N ALA A 59 -1.89 17.34 -6.65
CA ALA A 59 -1.88 15.88 -6.53
C ALA A 59 -1.59 15.43 -5.09
N TRP A 60 -0.66 16.11 -4.42
CA TRP A 60 -0.35 15.85 -3.01
C TRP A 60 -1.55 16.15 -2.09
N ALA A 61 -2.26 17.25 -2.32
CA ALA A 61 -3.45 17.58 -1.55
C ALA A 61 -4.55 16.51 -1.69
N MET A 62 -4.73 15.94 -2.89
CA MET A 62 -5.67 14.83 -3.09
C MET A 62 -5.22 13.55 -2.41
N VAL A 63 -3.93 13.20 -2.48
CA VAL A 63 -3.39 12.05 -1.73
C VAL A 63 -3.65 12.22 -0.24
N GLN A 64 -3.45 13.42 0.31
CA GLN A 64 -3.76 13.71 1.71
C GLN A 64 -5.25 13.58 2.01
N SER A 65 -6.14 14.05 1.12
CA SER A 65 -7.60 13.89 1.28
C SER A 65 -7.99 12.41 1.34
N VAL A 66 -7.51 11.60 0.38
CA VAL A 66 -7.77 10.15 0.33
C VAL A 66 -7.29 9.46 1.60
N VAL A 67 -6.10 9.82 2.09
CA VAL A 67 -5.53 9.24 3.32
C VAL A 67 -6.33 9.65 4.56
N ASN A 68 -6.78 10.91 4.63
CA ASN A 68 -7.61 11.38 5.73
C ASN A 68 -8.98 10.69 5.74
N GLU A 69 -9.58 10.46 4.56
CA GLU A 69 -10.82 9.70 4.42
C GLU A 69 -10.64 8.26 4.91
N VAL A 70 -9.59 7.56 4.45
CA VAL A 70 -9.28 6.18 4.89
C VAL A 70 -8.95 6.11 6.39
N ASN A 71 -8.33 7.15 6.96
CA ASN A 71 -8.03 7.23 8.40
C ASN A 71 -9.27 7.46 9.27
N SER A 72 -10.33 8.07 8.73
CA SER A 72 -11.55 8.34 9.50
C SER A 72 -12.33 7.06 9.81
N GLU A 73 -12.29 6.08 8.91
CA GLU A 73 -12.91 4.76 9.07
C GLU A 73 -11.97 3.67 8.50
N PRO A 74 -10.91 3.28 9.25
CA PRO A 74 -9.90 2.39 8.72
C PRO A 74 -10.44 0.96 8.63
N VAL A 75 -10.78 0.53 7.40
CA VAL A 75 -11.14 -0.86 7.10
C VAL A 75 -9.97 -1.55 6.43
N TRP A 76 -9.46 -2.59 7.09
CA TRP A 76 -8.34 -3.39 6.60
C TRP A 76 -8.86 -4.60 5.83
N TYR A 77 -8.23 -4.94 4.71
CA TYR A 77 -8.63 -6.08 3.89
C TYR A 77 -7.46 -7.01 3.68
N CYS A 78 -7.74 -8.32 3.69
CA CYS A 78 -6.77 -9.35 3.37
C CYS A 78 -6.52 -9.37 1.86
N VAL A 79 -5.27 -9.19 1.44
CA VAL A 79 -4.89 -9.23 0.02
C VAL A 79 -5.18 -10.58 -0.66
N THR A 80 -5.26 -11.66 0.12
CA THR A 80 -5.47 -13.01 -0.40
C THR A 80 -6.94 -13.35 -0.58
N CYS A 81 -7.80 -13.04 0.39
CA CYS A 81 -9.20 -13.46 0.40
C CYS A 81 -10.19 -12.30 0.25
N THR A 82 -9.71 -11.06 0.14
CA THR A 82 -10.48 -9.80 0.11
C THR A 82 -11.44 -9.57 1.28
N GLY A 83 -11.47 -10.46 2.27
CA GLY A 83 -12.24 -10.31 3.48
C GLY A 83 -11.68 -9.23 4.41
N CYS A 84 -12.58 -8.63 5.19
CA CYS A 84 -12.23 -7.66 6.22
C CYS A 84 -11.28 -8.30 7.26
N ILE A 85 -10.29 -7.53 7.71
CA ILE A 85 -9.42 -7.86 8.83
C ILE A 85 -9.97 -7.13 10.04
N ASN A 86 -10.48 -7.93 10.99
CA ASN A 86 -10.86 -7.51 12.31
C ASN A 86 -9.91 -8.19 13.30
N ASP A 87 -9.23 -7.41 14.14
CA ASP A 87 -8.27 -7.91 15.12
C ASP A 87 -8.92 -8.80 16.19
N ASP A 88 -10.23 -8.63 16.45
CA ASP A 88 -10.99 -9.48 17.38
C ASP A 88 -11.23 -10.89 16.81
N GLU A 89 -11.25 -11.02 15.48
CA GLU A 89 -11.62 -12.27 14.80
C GLU A 89 -10.44 -12.96 14.11
N ASN A 90 -9.44 -12.21 13.66
CA ASN A 90 -8.40 -12.72 12.79
C ASN A 90 -7.03 -12.12 13.13
N ILE A 91 -6.04 -12.98 13.31
CA ILE A 91 -4.63 -12.56 13.38
C ILE A 91 -4.13 -12.26 11.96
N SER A 92 -3.49 -11.10 11.78
CA SER A 92 -3.00 -10.63 10.48
C SER A 92 -1.56 -10.11 10.56
N VAL A 93 -0.92 -9.96 9.40
CA VAL A 93 0.43 -9.39 9.27
C VAL A 93 0.56 -8.59 7.98
N ALA A 94 1.29 -7.47 8.05
CA ALA A 94 1.67 -6.68 6.89
C ALA A 94 2.98 -7.18 6.26
N CYS A 95 3.00 -7.30 4.93
CA CYS A 95 4.23 -7.61 4.19
C CYS A 95 5.21 -6.43 4.23
N ALA A 96 6.46 -6.66 4.64
CA ALA A 96 7.48 -5.62 4.72
C ALA A 96 7.87 -5.01 3.35
N ARG A 97 7.51 -5.64 2.23
CA ARG A 97 7.79 -5.17 0.86
C ARG A 97 6.60 -4.49 0.21
N CYS A 98 5.49 -5.20 0.03
CA CYS A 98 4.30 -4.64 -0.63
C CYS A 98 3.34 -3.92 0.32
N LEU A 99 3.58 -4.01 1.63
CA LEU A 99 2.80 -3.38 2.71
C LEU A 99 1.33 -3.81 2.79
N GLN A 100 0.94 -4.77 1.95
CA GLN A 100 -0.39 -5.38 1.99
C GLN A 100 -0.53 -6.29 3.21
N TRP A 101 -1.74 -6.30 3.76
CA TRP A 101 -2.10 -7.12 4.92
C TRP A 101 -2.62 -8.49 4.49
N THR A 102 -2.33 -9.49 5.30
CA THR A 102 -2.76 -10.88 5.06
C THR A 102 -3.13 -11.53 6.38
N GLN A 103 -4.28 -12.21 6.42
CA GLN A 103 -4.67 -13.03 7.57
C GLN A 103 -3.77 -14.27 7.67
N PHE A 104 -3.44 -14.70 8.88
CA PHE A 104 -2.58 -15.86 9.10
C PHE A 104 -3.13 -17.11 8.42
N LYS A 105 -4.45 -17.35 8.55
CA LYS A 105 -5.14 -18.47 7.90
C LYS A 105 -5.01 -18.46 6.38
N CYS A 106 -4.96 -17.29 5.76
CA CYS A 106 -4.86 -17.13 4.31
C CYS A 106 -3.45 -17.38 3.76
N ASP A 107 -2.40 -17.22 4.58
CA ASP A 107 -1.02 -17.58 4.22
C ASP A 107 -0.56 -18.91 4.86
N GLY A 108 -1.47 -19.66 5.50
CA GLY A 108 -1.16 -20.92 6.17
C GLY A 108 -0.28 -20.78 7.42
N MET A 109 -0.19 -19.57 7.99
CA MET A 109 0.59 -19.30 9.20
C MET A 109 -0.15 -19.77 10.45
N LYS A 110 0.58 -20.49 11.31
CA LYS A 110 0.07 -20.97 12.62
C LYS A 110 0.47 -20.10 13.79
N SER A 111 1.47 -19.24 13.61
CA SER A 111 2.03 -18.39 14.67
C SER A 111 2.73 -17.18 14.05
N ALA A 112 2.96 -16.16 14.86
CA ALA A 112 3.58 -14.92 14.40
C ALA A 112 4.99 -15.19 13.84
N PRO A 113 5.37 -14.52 12.74
CA PRO A 113 6.73 -14.60 12.21
C PRO A 113 7.75 -14.20 13.28
N LYS A 114 8.80 -15.01 13.48
CA LYS A 114 9.85 -14.75 14.48
C LYS A 114 10.81 -13.61 14.10
N GLY A 115 10.83 -13.23 12.82
CA GLY A 115 11.70 -12.17 12.31
C GLY A 115 11.05 -10.79 12.40
N ARG A 116 11.87 -9.73 12.47
CA ARG A 116 11.40 -8.33 12.42
C ARG A 116 10.64 -7.97 11.14
N CYS A 117 10.85 -8.73 10.07
CA CYS A 117 10.20 -8.53 8.78
C CYS A 117 9.57 -9.84 8.31
N TRP A 118 8.34 -9.76 7.80
CA TRP A 118 7.67 -10.85 7.10
C TRP A 118 7.35 -10.43 5.66
N PHE A 119 7.34 -11.41 4.74
CA PHE A 119 7.02 -11.19 3.34
C PHE A 119 5.93 -12.15 2.89
N CYS A 120 4.94 -11.65 2.14
CA CYS A 120 3.88 -12.49 1.56
C CYS A 120 4.43 -13.44 0.49
N ALA A 121 3.68 -14.49 0.15
CA ALA A 121 4.06 -15.48 -0.87
C ALA A 121 4.48 -14.83 -2.22
N ASN A 122 3.78 -13.78 -2.65
CA ASN A 122 4.11 -13.03 -3.87
C ASN A 122 5.48 -12.35 -3.76
N CYS A 123 5.74 -11.68 -2.65
CA CYS A 123 7.02 -11.00 -2.42
C CYS A 123 8.19 -11.97 -2.21
N LYS A 124 7.94 -13.15 -1.63
CA LYS A 124 8.92 -14.24 -1.48
C LYS A 124 9.31 -14.86 -2.82
N SER A 125 8.34 -15.08 -3.71
CA SER A 125 8.55 -15.70 -5.03
C SER A 125 9.10 -14.73 -6.09
N GLY A 126 9.23 -13.44 -5.78
CA GLY A 126 9.67 -12.42 -6.74
C GLY A 126 8.64 -12.08 -7.81
N LYS A 127 7.43 -12.64 -7.75
CA LYS A 127 6.35 -12.32 -8.69
C LYS A 127 5.69 -11.00 -8.27
N ARG A 128 5.91 -9.96 -9.10
CA ARG A 128 5.20 -8.68 -8.98
C ARG A 128 3.78 -8.87 -9.50
N GLN A 129 2.78 -8.87 -8.61
CA GLN A 129 1.39 -8.73 -9.05
C GLN A 129 1.13 -7.25 -9.29
N TYR A 130 0.99 -6.89 -10.56
CA TYR A 130 0.36 -5.65 -11.00
C TYR A 130 -1.05 -6.04 -11.43
N TYR A 131 -2.05 -5.43 -10.80
CA TYR A 131 -3.41 -5.38 -11.31
C TYR A 131 -3.65 -3.97 -11.83
#